data_AF-A0A353HC61-F1
#
_entry.id   AF-A0A353HC61-F1
#
_cell.length_a   1.000
_cell.length_b   1.000
_cell.length_c   1.000
_cell.angle_alpha   90.00
_cell.angle_beta   90.00
_cell.angle_gamma   90.00
#
_symmetry.space_group_name_H-M   'P 1'
#
loop_
_entity.id
_entity.type
_entity.pdbx_description
1 polymer ?
#
loop_
_entity_poly.entity_id
_entity_poly.type
_entity_poly.pdbx_seq_one_letter_code
_entity_poly.pdbx_strand_id
1 'polypeptide(L)'
;MKKVLLAILVICLTLFSTLFISSCNNSSSSSQADETPQKHVHKMQHVARVEGTCTTNGNVEYYHCSSCNKNYQDENGSVEIKNVILLAGHKIKDGACTICKKTASEGVKYTELFGRIYSVSKGTFNGTELIISDIYNGKAVTHIKEYGFSSCSGLTSITIPDSVTSIGEGAFSG
;
A
#
# COMPACT_ATOMS: atom_id res chain seq x y z
N MET A 1 1.37 -6.79 19.11
CA MET A 1 1.90 -8.17 19.17
C MET A 1 2.64 -8.46 17.87
N LYS A 2 3.95 -8.77 17.95
CA LYS A 2 4.88 -9.30 16.91
C LYS A 2 6.28 -8.69 17.12
N LYS A 3 6.98 -9.09 18.19
CA LYS A 3 8.44 -8.91 18.35
C LYS A 3 9.05 -10.03 19.21
N VAL A 4 8.74 -11.29 18.88
CA VAL A 4 9.42 -12.47 19.43
C VAL A 4 9.59 -13.47 18.29
N LEU A 5 10.70 -13.37 17.55
CA LEU A 5 11.34 -14.46 16.80
C LEU A 5 12.57 -13.90 16.08
N LEU A 6 13.76 -14.06 16.66
CA LEU A 6 15.04 -14.33 15.98
C LEU A 6 16.17 -14.27 17.02
N ALA A 7 16.42 -15.39 17.70
CA ALA A 7 17.64 -15.57 18.50
C ALA A 7 17.95 -17.05 18.69
N ILE A 8 17.98 -17.82 17.60
CA ILE A 8 18.56 -19.18 17.59
C ILE A 8 19.20 -19.40 16.22
N LEU A 9 20.45 -18.96 16.03
CA LEU A 9 21.37 -19.54 15.04
C LEU A 9 22.82 -19.06 15.25
N VAL A 10 23.37 -19.24 16.45
CA VAL A 10 24.80 -19.02 16.72
C VAL A 10 25.40 -20.29 17.32
N ILE A 11 25.49 -21.36 16.53
CA ILE A 11 26.36 -22.51 16.80
C ILE A 11 26.74 -23.17 15.46
N CYS A 12 27.74 -22.62 14.76
CA CYS A 12 28.50 -23.39 13.77
C CYS A 12 29.84 -22.72 13.45
N LEU A 13 30.66 -22.56 14.49
CA LEU A 13 32.07 -22.22 14.38
C LEU A 13 32.81 -23.23 15.22
N THR A 14 33.54 -24.12 14.54
CA THR A 14 34.75 -24.87 14.95
C THR A 14 34.67 -26.34 14.58
N LEU A 15 35.07 -26.69 13.36
CA LEU A 15 35.81 -27.92 13.06
C LEU A 15 36.70 -27.66 11.84
N PHE A 16 37.75 -26.86 12.06
CA PHE A 16 38.90 -26.76 11.16
C PHE A 16 39.92 -27.81 11.60
N SER A 17 40.00 -28.90 10.86
CA SER A 17 40.99 -29.98 10.99
C SER A 17 40.69 -30.92 9.82
N THR A 18 41.54 -31.23 8.87
CA THR A 18 43.01 -31.27 8.80
C THR A 18 43.41 -31.54 7.34
N LEU A 19 44.71 -31.34 7.05
CA LEU A 19 45.52 -32.04 6.05
C LEU A 19 45.44 -31.61 4.57
N PHE A 20 46.47 -30.85 4.21
CA PHE A 20 47.08 -30.78 2.90
C PHE A 20 47.63 -32.14 2.43
N ILE A 21 47.84 -32.20 1.10
CA ILE A 21 48.66 -33.11 0.28
C ILE A 21 47.92 -34.35 -0.26
N SER A 22 47.57 -34.30 -1.56
CA SER A 22 48.21 -35.18 -2.55
C SER A 22 47.98 -34.67 -3.98
N SER A 23 49.07 -34.47 -4.71
CA SER A 23 49.10 -34.19 -6.15
C SER A 23 48.58 -35.39 -6.96
N CYS A 24 47.84 -35.13 -8.03
CA CYS A 24 47.90 -35.93 -9.25
C CYS A 24 47.63 -35.07 -10.49
N ASN A 25 48.42 -35.35 -11.52
CA ASN A 25 48.65 -34.58 -12.74
C ASN A 25 47.55 -34.76 -13.79
N ASN A 26 47.31 -33.65 -14.52
CA ASN A 26 47.19 -33.52 -15.97
C ASN A 26 46.42 -34.57 -16.80
N SER A 27 45.36 -34.11 -17.49
CA SER A 27 45.17 -34.11 -18.96
C SER A 27 43.74 -34.49 -19.38
N SER A 28 42.91 -33.51 -19.75
CA SER A 28 42.10 -33.50 -20.99
C SER A 28 41.10 -32.35 -21.01
N SER A 29 41.37 -31.40 -21.92
CA SER A 29 40.41 -30.68 -22.78
C SER A 29 39.12 -30.07 -22.19
N SER A 30 39.08 -28.75 -22.37
CA SER A 30 38.01 -27.97 -23.02
C SER A 30 37.11 -27.08 -22.16
N SER A 31 37.34 -25.78 -22.40
CA SER A 31 36.41 -24.64 -22.39
C SER A 31 35.75 -24.23 -21.08
N GLN A 32 36.26 -23.11 -20.56
CA GLN A 32 35.43 -22.01 -20.06
C GLN A 32 34.23 -21.79 -20.99
N ALA A 33 33.01 -21.88 -20.46
CA ALA A 33 31.85 -21.21 -21.01
C ALA A 33 31.10 -20.58 -19.84
N ASP A 34 31.28 -19.27 -19.77
CA ASP A 34 30.43 -18.29 -19.10
C ASP A 34 28.96 -18.55 -19.46
N GLU A 35 28.18 -19.11 -18.55
CA GLU A 35 26.72 -19.12 -18.68
C GLU A 35 26.19 -17.73 -18.33
N THR A 36 26.39 -16.75 -19.22
CA THR A 36 25.55 -15.56 -19.21
C THR A 36 24.09 -16.01 -19.41
N PRO A 37 23.15 -15.71 -18.49
CA PRO A 37 21.75 -16.04 -18.68
C PRO A 37 21.29 -15.46 -20.01
N GLN A 38 20.78 -16.32 -20.91
CA GLN A 38 20.31 -15.93 -22.23
C GLN A 38 19.30 -14.79 -22.12
N LYS A 39 19.75 -13.57 -22.41
CA LYS A 39 18.93 -12.35 -22.37
C LYS A 39 17.94 -12.43 -23.53
N HIS A 40 16.76 -12.99 -23.28
CA HIS A 40 15.69 -12.96 -24.26
C HIS A 40 15.26 -11.50 -24.52
N VAL A 41 14.87 -11.20 -25.74
CA VAL A 41 14.51 -9.83 -26.14
C VAL A 41 13.12 -9.52 -25.61
N HIS A 42 13.04 -8.54 -24.72
CA HIS A 42 11.77 -8.04 -24.21
C HIS A 42 11.10 -7.14 -25.26
N LYS A 43 9.94 -7.56 -25.77
CA LYS A 43 9.06 -6.66 -26.54
C LYS A 43 8.24 -5.85 -25.54
N MET A 44 8.76 -4.68 -25.17
CA MET A 44 8.13 -3.81 -24.19
C MET A 44 7.09 -2.89 -24.84
N GLN A 45 5.95 -2.75 -24.18
CA GLN A 45 4.93 -1.74 -24.44
C GLN A 45 4.92 -0.75 -23.29
N HIS A 46 5.22 0.51 -23.56
CA HIS A 46 5.14 1.56 -22.56
C HIS A 46 3.68 1.89 -22.24
N VAL A 47 3.37 1.97 -20.95
CA VAL A 47 2.09 2.43 -20.43
C VAL A 47 2.37 3.65 -19.56
N ALA A 48 1.97 4.81 -20.07
CA ALA A 48 2.10 6.07 -19.36
C ALA A 48 1.28 6.07 -18.06
N ARG A 49 1.76 6.82 -17.07
CA ARG A 49 1.03 7.06 -15.82
C ARG A 49 -0.35 7.65 -16.09
N VAL A 50 -1.36 7.08 -15.44
CA VAL A 50 -2.68 7.70 -15.33
C VAL A 50 -2.92 7.95 -13.86
N GLU A 51 -3.06 9.22 -13.48
CA GLU A 51 -3.42 9.56 -12.11
C GLU A 51 -4.79 8.97 -11.78
N GLY A 52 -4.89 8.30 -10.63
CA GLY A 52 -6.18 7.84 -10.12
C GLY A 52 -7.02 9.03 -9.72
N THR A 53 -8.34 8.92 -9.89
CA THR A 53 -9.27 9.89 -9.31
C THR A 53 -9.78 9.36 -7.97
N CYS A 54 -10.67 10.12 -7.33
CA CYS A 54 -11.36 9.66 -6.12
C CYS A 54 -12.30 8.46 -6.39
N THR A 55 -12.69 8.21 -7.64
CA THR A 55 -13.66 7.17 -8.03
C THR A 55 -13.17 6.21 -9.11
N THR A 56 -12.04 6.49 -9.76
CA THR A 56 -11.52 5.73 -10.90
C THR A 56 -10.07 5.38 -10.65
N ASN A 57 -9.74 4.09 -10.73
CA ASN A 57 -8.38 3.64 -10.53
C ASN A 57 -7.47 4.27 -11.59
N GLY A 58 -6.29 4.70 -11.17
CA GLY A 58 -5.21 5.06 -12.06
C GLY A 58 -4.24 3.90 -12.25
N ASN A 59 -3.10 4.21 -12.84
CA ASN A 59 -1.95 3.32 -12.91
C ASN A 59 -0.65 4.10 -12.71
N VAL A 60 0.35 3.44 -12.13
CA VAL A 60 1.72 3.93 -12.19
C VAL A 60 2.21 3.89 -13.64
N GLU A 61 3.30 4.58 -13.95
CA GLU A 61 3.98 4.37 -15.22
C GLU A 61 4.69 3.01 -15.22
N TYR A 62 4.58 2.23 -16.30
CA TYR A 62 5.23 0.92 -16.41
C TYR A 62 5.46 0.48 -17.86
N TYR A 63 6.28 -0.55 -18.02
CA TYR A 63 6.52 -1.22 -19.29
C TYR A 63 6.00 -2.65 -19.22
N HIS A 64 5.07 -3.01 -20.10
CA HIS A 64 4.51 -4.35 -20.20
C HIS A 64 5.28 -5.18 -21.23
N CYS A 65 5.83 -6.32 -20.82
CA CYS A 65 6.45 -7.26 -21.73
C CYS A 65 5.40 -8.24 -22.26
N SER A 66 5.01 -8.12 -23.54
CA SER A 66 4.02 -9.02 -24.15
C SER A 66 4.51 -10.48 -24.20
N SER A 67 5.83 -10.71 -24.17
CA SER A 67 6.43 -12.06 -24.21
C SER A 67 6.39 -12.77 -22.86
N CYS A 68 6.48 -12.02 -21.75
CA CYS A 68 6.53 -12.58 -20.40
C CYS A 68 5.24 -12.38 -19.61
N ASN A 69 4.32 -11.56 -20.13
CA ASN A 69 3.12 -11.09 -19.45
C ASN A 69 3.42 -10.49 -18.06
N LYS A 70 4.52 -9.73 -17.96
CA LYS A 70 5.02 -9.09 -16.75
C LYS A 70 5.17 -7.59 -16.96
N ASN A 71 5.09 -6.84 -15.87
CA ASN A 71 5.22 -5.38 -15.88
C ASN A 71 6.52 -4.97 -15.20
N TYR A 72 7.15 -3.90 -15.70
CA TYR A 72 8.48 -3.46 -15.26
C TYR A 72 8.56 -1.94 -15.11
N GLN A 73 9.50 -1.47 -14.31
CA GLN A 73 9.77 -0.03 -14.10
C GLN A 73 10.42 0.65 -15.31
N ASP A 74 11.10 -0.13 -16.14
CA ASP A 74 11.94 0.35 -17.22
C ASP A 74 11.84 -0.57 -18.46
N GLU A 75 12.24 -0.03 -19.61
CA GLU A 75 12.29 -0.72 -20.89
C GLU A 75 13.24 -1.91 -20.92
N ASN A 76 14.22 -1.98 -20.00
CA ASN A 76 15.18 -3.07 -19.93
C ASN A 76 14.66 -4.27 -19.12
N GLY A 77 13.50 -4.15 -18.47
CA GLY A 77 12.91 -5.22 -17.66
C GLY A 77 13.64 -5.46 -16.34
N SER A 78 14.34 -4.44 -15.81
CA SER A 78 15.28 -4.61 -14.69
C SER A 78 14.58 -4.88 -13.36
N VAL A 79 13.41 -4.26 -13.16
CA VAL A 79 12.62 -4.39 -11.92
C VAL A 79 11.17 -4.70 -12.23
N GLU A 80 10.70 -5.88 -11.84
CA GLU A 80 9.30 -6.31 -12.00
C GLU A 80 8.38 -5.55 -11.02
N ILE A 81 7.26 -5.02 -11.52
CA ILE A 81 6.19 -4.38 -10.74
C ILE A 81 4.99 -5.32 -10.68
N LYS A 82 4.64 -5.77 -9.47
CA LYS A 82 3.48 -6.67 -9.26
C LYS A 82 2.14 -5.94 -9.29
N ASN A 83 2.11 -4.69 -8.82
CA ASN A 83 0.90 -3.86 -8.74
C ASN A 83 1.09 -2.60 -9.58
N VAL A 84 0.48 -2.58 -10.76
CA VAL A 84 0.50 -1.40 -11.64
C VAL A 84 -0.70 -0.47 -11.41
N ILE A 85 -1.74 -0.95 -10.71
CA ILE A 85 -2.96 -0.22 -10.43
C ILE A 85 -2.75 0.71 -9.23
N LEU A 86 -3.06 1.99 -9.42
CA LEU A 86 -3.23 2.94 -8.33
C LEU A 86 -4.71 2.94 -7.96
N LEU A 87 -5.06 2.23 -6.88
CA LEU A 87 -6.45 2.10 -6.46
C LEU A 87 -7.09 3.46 -6.18
N ALA A 88 -8.31 3.63 -6.70
CA ALA A 88 -9.17 4.75 -6.39
C ALA A 88 -9.49 4.75 -4.90
N GLY A 89 -9.58 5.96 -4.36
CA GLY A 89 -9.91 6.17 -2.97
C GLY A 89 -9.58 7.58 -2.54
N HIS A 90 -10.28 8.05 -1.53
CA HIS A 90 -10.05 9.37 -0.99
C HIS A 90 -8.93 9.32 0.04
N LYS A 91 -7.75 9.79 -0.35
CA LYS A 91 -6.61 9.97 0.57
C LYS A 91 -6.72 11.33 1.23
N ILE A 92 -7.35 11.39 2.41
CA ILE A 92 -7.53 12.63 3.15
C ILE A 92 -6.27 12.95 3.96
N LYS A 93 -5.74 14.16 3.77
CA LYS A 93 -4.65 14.73 4.56
C LYS A 93 -4.94 16.20 4.81
N ASP A 94 -4.79 16.65 6.06
CA ASP A 94 -5.05 18.05 6.44
C ASP A 94 -6.50 18.48 6.10
N GLY A 95 -7.45 17.54 6.21
CA GLY A 95 -8.87 17.77 5.93
C GLY A 95 -9.27 17.93 4.46
N ALA A 96 -8.34 17.68 3.53
CA ALA A 96 -8.61 17.64 2.10
C ALA A 96 -8.14 16.33 1.45
N CYS A 97 -8.88 15.88 0.44
CA CYS A 97 -8.42 14.81 -0.41
C CYS A 97 -7.20 15.27 -1.20
N THR A 98 -6.08 14.56 -1.03
CA THR A 98 -4.82 14.87 -1.71
C THR A 98 -4.92 14.77 -3.25
N ILE A 99 -5.87 13.97 -3.75
CA ILE A 99 -6.13 13.74 -5.17
C ILE A 99 -7.14 14.76 -5.72
N CYS A 100 -8.43 14.65 -5.36
CA CYS A 100 -9.49 15.50 -5.93
C CYS A 100 -9.73 16.84 -5.21
N LYS A 101 -8.96 17.17 -4.17
CA LYS A 101 -9.02 18.43 -3.39
C LYS A 101 -10.35 18.71 -2.67
N LYS A 102 -11.34 17.83 -2.75
CA LYS A 102 -12.56 17.88 -1.92
C LYS A 102 -12.20 17.82 -0.44
N THR A 103 -12.86 18.65 0.38
CA THR A 103 -12.70 18.69 1.84
C THR A 103 -13.66 17.72 2.53
N ALA A 104 -13.55 17.62 3.86
CA ALA A 104 -14.52 16.91 4.69
C ALA A 104 -15.96 17.39 4.41
N SER A 105 -16.92 16.47 4.52
CA SER A 105 -18.33 16.78 4.27
C SER A 105 -18.86 17.79 5.27
N GLU A 106 -19.64 18.76 4.78
CA GLU A 106 -20.33 19.73 5.63
C GLU A 106 -21.37 19.05 6.54
N GLY A 107 -21.64 19.66 7.68
CA GLY A 107 -22.62 19.18 8.65
C GLY A 107 -22.17 17.98 9.50
N VAL A 108 -21.02 17.38 9.19
CA VAL A 108 -20.41 16.32 10.01
C VAL A 108 -20.01 16.87 11.37
N LYS A 109 -20.40 16.19 12.45
CA LYS A 109 -20.13 16.61 13.83
C LYS A 109 -18.89 15.94 14.40
N TYR A 110 -17.92 16.75 14.79
CA TYR A 110 -16.72 16.34 15.53
C TYR A 110 -16.90 16.60 17.02
N THR A 111 -16.68 15.57 17.85
CA THR A 111 -16.76 15.64 19.32
C THR A 111 -15.43 15.26 19.92
N GLU A 112 -14.85 16.17 20.70
CA GLU A 112 -13.55 15.96 21.34
C GLU A 112 -13.65 14.87 22.41
N LEU A 113 -12.67 13.96 22.42
CA LEU A 113 -12.52 12.91 23.43
C LEU A 113 -11.20 13.12 24.16
N PHE A 114 -11.28 13.16 25.49
CA PHE A 114 -10.11 13.23 26.40
C PHE A 114 -9.11 14.35 26.07
N GLY A 115 -9.56 15.44 25.42
CA GLY A 115 -8.72 16.60 25.09
C GLY A 115 -7.65 16.36 24.02
N ARG A 116 -7.61 15.18 23.37
CA ARG A 116 -6.48 14.76 22.52
C ARG A 116 -6.89 14.30 21.13
N ILE A 117 -8.09 13.76 21.00
CA ILE A 117 -8.57 13.15 19.76
C ILE A 117 -10.03 13.53 19.54
N TYR A 118 -10.52 13.30 18.32
CA TYR A 118 -11.91 13.52 17.96
C TYR A 118 -12.60 12.22 17.60
N SER A 119 -13.88 12.16 17.98
CA SER A 119 -14.86 11.24 17.40
C SER A 119 -15.75 11.98 16.41
N VAL A 120 -16.28 11.25 15.44
CA VAL A 120 -17.14 11.80 14.40
C VAL A 120 -18.52 11.12 14.39
N SER A 121 -19.54 11.92 14.07
CA SER A 121 -20.94 11.48 13.91
C SER A 121 -21.63 12.36 12.86
N LYS A 122 -22.83 11.97 12.44
CA LYS A 122 -23.66 12.61 11.42
C LYS A 122 -23.78 14.11 11.62
N GLY A 123 -24.10 14.56 12.83
CA GLY A 123 -24.47 15.96 13.02
C GLY A 123 -25.69 16.34 12.17
N THR A 124 -25.54 17.35 11.32
CA THR A 124 -26.55 17.78 10.35
C THR A 124 -26.30 17.24 8.94
N PHE A 125 -25.30 16.37 8.76
CA PHE A 125 -24.99 15.76 7.48
C PHE A 125 -26.21 15.06 6.88
N ASN A 126 -26.53 15.39 5.64
CA ASN A 126 -27.62 14.86 4.83
C ASN A 126 -27.17 14.46 3.41
N GLY A 127 -25.86 14.45 3.15
CA GLY A 127 -25.30 14.11 1.85
C GLY A 127 -25.32 12.60 1.57
N THR A 128 -25.02 12.26 0.32
CA THR A 128 -24.88 10.86 -0.15
C THR A 128 -23.42 10.39 -0.19
N GLU A 129 -22.47 11.32 -0.13
CA GLU A 129 -21.02 11.08 -0.07
C GLU A 129 -20.47 11.66 1.24
N LEU A 130 -19.99 10.78 2.12
CA LEU A 130 -19.41 11.16 3.41
C LEU A 130 -17.89 11.17 3.33
N ILE A 131 -17.28 12.31 3.62
CA ILE A 131 -15.84 12.49 3.72
C ILE A 131 -15.50 12.92 5.14
N ILE A 132 -14.77 12.07 5.87
CA ILE A 132 -14.32 12.36 7.24
C ILE A 132 -12.89 12.93 7.16
N SER A 133 -12.65 14.03 7.88
CA SER A 133 -11.32 14.61 8.03
C SER A 133 -10.42 13.72 8.90
N ASP A 134 -9.14 13.59 8.56
CA ASP A 134 -8.12 12.92 9.38
C ASP A 134 -7.71 13.77 10.60
N ILE A 135 -7.73 15.10 10.43
CA ILE A 135 -7.41 16.11 11.45
C ILE A 135 -8.58 17.08 11.60
N TYR A 136 -8.96 17.37 12.84
CA TYR A 136 -9.92 18.42 13.17
C TYR A 136 -9.34 19.28 14.30
N ASN A 137 -9.30 20.60 14.12
CA ASN A 137 -8.68 21.55 15.05
C ASN A 137 -7.26 21.13 15.50
N GLY A 138 -6.44 20.63 14.57
CA GLY A 138 -5.06 20.22 14.83
C GLY A 138 -4.92 18.90 15.61
N LYS A 139 -6.01 18.16 15.84
CA LYS A 139 -6.01 16.86 16.54
C LYS A 139 -6.55 15.76 15.65
N ALA A 140 -6.06 14.55 15.85
CA ALA A 140 -6.47 13.38 15.06
C ALA A 140 -7.94 13.01 15.30
N VAL A 141 -8.64 12.68 14.22
CA VAL A 141 -9.95 12.03 14.25
C VAL A 141 -9.71 10.53 14.20
N THR A 142 -10.04 9.85 15.29
CA THR A 142 -9.67 8.44 15.49
C THR A 142 -10.86 7.53 15.70
N HIS A 143 -12.05 8.08 15.94
CA HIS A 143 -13.25 7.32 16.27
C HIS A 143 -14.44 7.71 15.40
N ILE A 144 -15.21 6.74 14.95
CA ILE A 144 -16.58 6.94 14.46
C ILE A 144 -17.52 6.48 15.56
N LYS A 145 -18.43 7.35 15.98
CA LYS A 145 -19.30 7.09 17.13
C LYS A 145 -20.24 5.90 16.86
N GLU A 146 -20.61 5.18 17.92
CA GLU A 146 -21.72 4.23 17.90
C GLU A 146 -22.99 4.90 17.38
N TYR A 147 -23.66 4.24 16.43
CA TYR A 147 -24.78 4.81 15.65
C TYR A 147 -24.50 6.20 15.05
N GLY A 148 -23.23 6.55 14.85
CA GLY A 148 -22.81 7.90 14.51
C GLY A 148 -23.44 8.41 13.22
N PHE A 149 -23.57 7.55 12.22
CA PHE A 149 -24.22 7.81 10.93
C PHE A 149 -25.40 6.88 10.69
N SER A 150 -26.07 6.42 11.76
CA SER A 150 -27.26 5.61 11.60
C SER A 150 -28.36 6.36 10.84
N SER A 151 -29.18 5.61 10.11
CA SER A 151 -30.27 6.14 9.28
C SER A 151 -29.83 7.11 8.17
N CYS A 152 -28.56 7.07 7.75
CA CYS A 152 -28.11 7.72 6.51
C CYS A 152 -28.41 6.80 5.31
N SER A 153 -29.67 6.48 5.05
CA SER A 153 -30.09 5.53 4.00
C SER A 153 -29.74 5.95 2.57
N GLY A 154 -29.49 7.24 2.35
CA GLY A 154 -28.99 7.77 1.08
C GLY A 154 -27.46 7.76 0.95
N LEU A 155 -26.72 7.28 1.95
CA LEU A 155 -25.26 7.24 1.92
C LEU A 155 -24.77 6.16 0.95
N THR A 156 -24.20 6.58 -0.18
CA THR A 156 -23.72 5.68 -1.25
C THR A 156 -22.21 5.48 -1.23
N SER A 157 -21.47 6.42 -0.62
CA SER A 157 -20.01 6.36 -0.54
C SER A 157 -19.52 6.95 0.78
N ILE A 158 -18.51 6.30 1.36
CA ILE A 158 -17.84 6.78 2.55
C ILE A 158 -16.32 6.75 2.39
N THR A 159 -15.71 7.85 2.82
CA THR A 159 -14.27 7.97 3.02
C THR A 159 -13.96 7.98 4.49
N ILE A 160 -13.27 6.94 4.94
CA ILE A 160 -12.74 6.83 6.28
C ILE A 160 -11.22 7.06 6.18
N PRO A 161 -10.65 8.09 6.84
CA PRO A 161 -9.21 8.31 6.82
C PRO A 161 -8.48 7.26 7.65
N ASP A 162 -7.22 7.00 7.30
CA ASP A 162 -6.36 6.00 7.96
C ASP A 162 -6.13 6.28 9.46
N SER A 163 -6.37 7.52 9.91
CA SER A 163 -6.30 7.91 11.32
C SER A 163 -7.41 7.30 12.17
N VAL A 164 -8.53 6.86 11.58
CA VAL A 164 -9.65 6.25 12.28
C VAL A 164 -9.25 4.82 12.70
N THR A 165 -9.13 4.62 14.01
CA THR A 165 -8.75 3.34 14.63
C THR A 165 -9.94 2.61 15.25
N SER A 166 -11.10 3.24 15.34
CA SER A 166 -12.29 2.66 15.98
C SER A 166 -13.58 3.09 15.28
N ILE A 167 -14.46 2.13 15.02
CA ILE A 167 -15.79 2.35 14.46
C ILE A 167 -16.80 1.73 15.42
N GLY A 168 -17.72 2.54 15.94
CA GLY A 168 -18.74 2.09 16.88
C GLY A 168 -19.76 1.15 16.25
N GLU A 169 -20.41 0.37 17.11
CA GLU A 169 -21.48 -0.54 16.69
C GLU A 169 -22.60 0.23 15.97
N GLY A 170 -23.12 -0.37 14.89
CA GLY A 170 -24.20 0.22 14.11
C GLY A 170 -23.90 1.60 13.53
N ALA A 171 -22.63 2.04 13.48
CA ALA A 171 -22.25 3.38 13.04
C ALA A 171 -22.82 3.75 11.67
N PHE A 172 -23.02 2.77 10.79
CA PHE A 172 -23.59 2.92 9.46
C PHE A 172 -24.85 2.07 9.26
N SER A 173 -25.57 1.74 10.33
CA SER A 173 -26.84 1.02 10.24
C SER A 173 -27.92 1.92 9.63
N GLY A 174 -28.41 1.60 8.43
CA GLY A 174 -29.36 2.43 7.70
C GLY A 174 -29.79 1.84 6.37
#